data_AF-A0A537K908-F1
#
_entry.id   AF-A0A537K908-F1
#
_cell.length_a   1.000
_cell.length_b   1.000
_cell.length_c   1.000
_cell.angle_alpha   90.00
_cell.angle_beta   90.00
_cell.angle_gamma   90.00
#
_symmetry.space_group_name_H-M   'P 1'
#
loop_
_entity.id
_entity.type
_entity.pdbx_description
1 polymer ?
#
loop_
_entity_poly.entity_id
_entity_poly.type
_entity_poly.pdbx_seq_one_letter_code
_entity_poly.pdbx_strand_id
1 'polypeptide(L)'
;MKEDTDKTIVEFNNEAARLYGHVFDQFENSVRNIERNNEENVFQMRVSKFSLELKKQLEQHVKKILESSDSKMNEQLQAALSVKVSYYLRQFMQKCSAM
;
A
#
# COMPACT_ATOMS: atom_id res chain seq x y z
N MET A 1 -26.14 4.32 -3.02
CA MET A 1 -25.66 3.17 -2.20
C MET A 1 -24.53 2.39 -2.87
N LYS A 2 -24.75 1.65 -3.98
CA LYS A 2 -23.63 0.97 -4.68
C LYS A 2 -22.63 1.98 -5.28
N GLU A 3 -23.15 3.06 -5.84
CA GLU A 3 -22.36 4.17 -6.40
C GLU A 3 -21.47 4.88 -5.36
N ASP A 4 -21.93 5.00 -4.11
CA ASP A 4 -21.16 5.63 -3.03
C ASP A 4 -19.95 4.78 -2.65
N THR A 5 -20.14 3.46 -2.51
CA THR A 5 -19.05 2.50 -2.27
C THR A 5 -18.04 2.49 -3.42
N ASP A 6 -18.52 2.46 -4.66
CA ASP A 6 -17.64 2.44 -5.83
C ASP A 6 -16.81 3.73 -5.92
N LYS A 7 -17.42 4.88 -5.62
CA LYS A 7 -16.71 6.17 -5.54
C LYS A 7 -15.65 6.16 -4.45
N THR A 8 -15.97 5.69 -3.23
CA THR A 8 -14.99 5.57 -2.14
C THR A 8 -13.84 4.64 -2.49
N ILE A 9 -14.11 3.53 -3.18
CA ILE A 9 -13.05 2.61 -3.64
C ILE A 9 -12.16 3.28 -4.69
N VAL A 10 -12.72 4.09 -5.60
CA VAL A 10 -11.95 4.86 -6.58
C VAL A 10 -11.06 5.89 -5.88
N GLU A 11 -11.60 6.64 -4.92
CA GLU A 11 -10.85 7.61 -4.11
C GLU A 11 -9.70 6.93 -3.37
N PHE A 12 -9.96 5.79 -2.72
CA PHE A 12 -8.92 4.98 -2.08
C PHE A 12 -7.84 4.56 -3.08
N ASN A 13 -8.22 4.07 -4.26
CA ASN A 13 -7.23 3.59 -5.25
C ASN A 13 -6.35 4.72 -5.77
N ASN A 14 -6.90 5.92 -5.99
CA ASN A 14 -6.13 7.07 -6.45
C ASN A 14 -5.08 7.47 -5.41
N GLU A 15 -5.48 7.55 -4.14
CA GLU A 15 -4.56 7.88 -3.06
C GLU A 15 -3.55 6.75 -2.80
N ALA A 16 -3.99 5.50 -2.83
CA ALA A 16 -3.12 4.34 -2.67
C ALA A 16 -2.06 4.26 -3.78
N ALA A 17 -2.40 4.58 -5.02
CA ALA A 17 -1.43 4.66 -6.13
C ALA A 17 -0.39 5.77 -5.90
N ARG A 18 -0.82 6.93 -5.39
CA ARG A 18 0.07 8.04 -5.04
C ARG A 18 1.03 7.67 -3.90
N LEU A 19 0.52 7.06 -2.84
CA LEU A 19 1.31 6.57 -1.71
C LEU A 19 2.29 5.48 -2.16
N TYR A 20 1.82 4.54 -2.98
CA TYR A 20 2.66 3.50 -3.57
C TYR A 20 3.82 4.09 -4.35
N GLY A 21 3.56 5.02 -5.27
CA GLY A 21 4.61 5.67 -6.06
C GLY A 21 5.65 6.35 -5.18
N HIS A 22 5.18 7.13 -4.20
CA HIS A 22 6.09 7.82 -3.27
C HIS A 22 6.97 6.85 -2.46
N VAL A 23 6.38 5.82 -1.87
CA VAL A 23 7.12 4.83 -1.07
C VAL A 23 8.08 4.02 -1.95
N PHE A 24 7.66 3.68 -3.17
CA PHE A 24 8.51 2.93 -4.10
C PHE A 24 9.70 3.76 -4.57
N ASP A 25 9.53 5.04 -4.90
CA ASP A 25 10.63 5.93 -5.26
C ASP A 25 11.64 6.05 -4.10
N GLN A 26 11.17 6.16 -2.86
CA GLN A 26 12.04 6.16 -1.69
C GLN A 26 12.79 4.85 -1.52
N PHE A 27 12.12 3.72 -1.73
CA PHE A 27 12.72 2.40 -1.71
C PHE A 27 13.82 2.29 -2.78
N GLU A 28 13.52 2.60 -4.05
CA GLU A 28 14.48 2.54 -5.17
C GLU A 28 15.73 3.37 -4.89
N ASN A 29 15.54 4.60 -4.40
CA ASN A 29 16.67 5.45 -4.03
C ASN A 29 17.47 4.87 -2.86
N SER A 30 16.82 4.19 -1.91
CA SER A 30 17.49 3.57 -0.76
C SER A 30 18.29 2.32 -1.10
N VAL A 31 17.95 1.63 -2.20
CA VAL A 31 18.61 0.38 -2.63
C VAL A 31 19.52 0.57 -3.84
N ARG A 32 19.56 1.77 -4.45
CA ARG A 32 20.32 2.06 -5.68
C ARG A 32 21.79 1.62 -5.63
N ASN A 33 22.43 1.70 -4.46
CA ASN A 33 23.85 1.36 -4.28
C ASN A 33 24.08 0.03 -3.54
N ILE A 34 23.03 -0.78 -3.33
CA ILE A 34 23.16 -2.07 -2.66
C ILE A 34 23.58 -3.11 -3.71
N GLU A 35 24.73 -3.74 -3.50
CA GLU A 35 25.15 -4.87 -4.30
C GLU A 35 24.44 -6.14 -3.83
N ARG A 36 23.33 -6.53 -4.47
CA ARG A 36 22.49 -7.66 -4.02
C ARG A 36 23.26 -8.97 -3.80
N ASN A 37 24.28 -9.25 -4.59
CA ASN A 37 25.11 -10.45 -4.44
C ASN A 37 25.87 -10.51 -3.10
N ASN A 38 26.16 -9.35 -2.51
CA ASN A 38 26.94 -9.21 -1.28
C ASN A 38 26.09 -8.75 -0.08
N GLU A 39 24.99 -8.06 -0.35
CA GLU A 39 24.19 -7.33 0.65
C GLU A 39 22.69 -7.70 0.61
N GLU A 40 22.34 -8.93 0.21
CA GLU A 40 20.95 -9.39 0.13
C GLU A 40 20.17 -9.18 1.44
N ASN A 41 20.80 -9.38 2.60
CA ASN A 41 20.17 -9.11 3.90
C ASN A 41 19.79 -7.63 4.07
N VAL A 42 20.63 -6.72 3.59
CA VAL A 42 20.36 -5.27 3.64
C VAL A 42 19.21 -4.94 2.69
N PHE A 43 19.20 -5.54 1.48
CA PHE A 43 18.10 -5.39 0.53
C PHE A 43 16.77 -5.87 1.13
N GLN A 44 16.72 -7.09 1.69
CA GLN A 44 15.52 -7.64 2.31
C GLN A 44 15.05 -6.82 3.53
N MET A 45 15.98 -6.27 4.30
CA MET A 45 15.65 -5.33 5.37
C MET A 45 15.01 -4.04 4.84
N ARG A 46 15.49 -3.50 3.71
CA ARG A 46 14.86 -2.34 3.05
C ARG A 46 13.47 -2.69 2.53
N VAL A 47 13.30 -3.82 1.86
CA VAL A 47 11.98 -4.31 1.40
C VAL A 47 11.01 -4.42 2.58
N SER A 48 11.43 -5.01 3.68
CA SER A 48 10.60 -5.16 4.90
C SER A 48 10.21 -3.81 5.50
N LYS A 49 11.16 -2.86 5.57
CA LYS A 49 10.92 -1.51 6.08
C LYS A 49 9.86 -0.78 5.24
N PHE A 50 10.07 -0.71 3.93
CA PHE A 50 9.21 0.09 3.05
C PHE A 50 7.85 -0.58 2.79
N SER A 51 7.77 -1.92 2.80
CA SER A 51 6.47 -2.61 2.75
C SER A 51 5.64 -2.35 4.01
N LEU A 52 6.26 -2.34 5.21
CA LEU A 52 5.57 -1.99 6.45
C LEU A 52 5.10 -0.52 6.45
N GLU A 53 5.93 0.38 5.93
CA GLU A 53 5.60 1.79 5.78
C GLU A 53 4.40 1.98 4.84
N LEU A 54 4.42 1.35 3.65
CA LEU A 54 3.29 1.36 2.72
C LEU A 54 2.03 0.81 3.39
N LYS A 55 2.12 -0.33 4.08
CA LYS A 55 0.99 -0.94 4.79
C LYS A 55 0.37 0.05 5.78
N LYS A 56 1.20 0.67 6.62
CA LYS A 56 0.76 1.63 7.63
C LYS A 56 0.05 2.83 7.00
N GLN A 57 0.60 3.39 5.93
CA GLN A 57 -0.01 4.54 5.25
C GLN A 57 -1.36 4.17 4.62
N LEU A 58 -1.45 3.00 3.97
CA LEU A 58 -2.69 2.51 3.39
C LEU A 58 -3.76 2.22 4.45
N GLU A 59 -3.41 1.53 5.54
CA GLU A 59 -4.32 1.24 6.65
C GLU A 59 -4.81 2.51 7.36
N GLN A 60 -3.94 3.52 7.52
CA GLN A 60 -4.34 4.83 8.02
C GLN A 60 -5.33 5.53 7.09
N HIS A 61 -5.15 5.40 5.77
CA HIS A 61 -6.10 5.94 4.80
C HIS A 61 -7.45 5.22 4.86
N VAL A 62 -7.45 3.88 4.96
CA VAL A 62 -8.67 3.09 5.22
C VAL A 62 -9.38 3.56 6.47
N LYS A 63 -8.67 3.76 7.58
CA LYS A 63 -9.24 4.24 8.84
C LYS A 63 -9.96 5.58 8.67
N LYS A 64 -9.33 6.54 7.98
CA LYS A 64 -9.93 7.87 7.70
C LYS A 64 -11.21 7.76 6.87
N ILE A 65 -11.21 6.89 5.86
CA ILE A 65 -12.40 6.63 5.04
C ILE A 65 -13.52 6.07 5.91
N LEU A 66 -13.24 5.04 6.72
CA LEU A 66 -14.23 4.38 7.58
C LEU A 66 -14.77 5.30 8.69
N GLU A 67 -13.96 6.24 9.18
CA GLU A 67 -14.38 7.27 10.13
C GLU A 67 -15.31 8.30 9.50
N SER A 68 -15.22 8.50 8.19
CA SER A 68 -16.06 9.42 7.41
C SER A 68 -17.30 8.77 6.78
N SER A 69 -17.39 7.43 6.79
CA SER A 69 -18.49 6.68 6.17
C SER A 69 -19.59 6.31 7.17
N ASP A 70 -20.80 6.16 6.65
CA ASP A 70 -21.98 5.80 7.43
C ASP A 70 -21.85 4.38 8.02
N SER A 71 -22.08 4.23 9.32
CA SER A 71 -21.74 3.02 10.10
C SER A 71 -22.33 1.71 9.55
N LYS A 72 -23.48 1.78 8.86
CA LYS A 72 -24.15 0.61 8.25
C LYS A 72 -23.38 -0.02 7.08
N MET A 73 -22.43 0.68 6.48
CA MET A 73 -21.66 0.19 5.32
C MET A 73 -20.23 -0.24 5.66
N ASN A 74 -19.82 -0.05 6.92
CA ASN A 74 -18.42 -0.14 7.30
C ASN A 74 -17.82 -1.54 7.14
N GLU A 75 -18.56 -2.63 7.40
CA GLU A 75 -17.99 -3.98 7.30
C GLU A 75 -17.66 -4.39 5.85
N GLN A 76 -18.60 -4.19 4.92
CA GLN A 76 -18.39 -4.54 3.51
C GLN A 76 -17.33 -3.63 2.86
N LEU A 77 -17.39 -2.33 3.18
CA LEU A 77 -16.40 -1.37 2.70
C LEU A 77 -15.01 -1.67 3.27
N GLN A 78 -14.90 -1.99 4.56
CA GLN A 78 -13.64 -2.37 5.20
C GLN A 78 -13.05 -3.64 4.57
N ALA A 79 -13.87 -4.66 4.31
CA ALA A 79 -13.43 -5.87 3.62
C ALA A 79 -12.90 -5.55 2.21
N ALA A 80 -13.62 -4.76 1.43
CA ALA A 80 -13.21 -4.33 0.09
C ALA A 80 -11.88 -3.54 0.11
N LEU A 81 -11.75 -2.59 1.03
CA LEU A 81 -10.55 -1.79 1.20
C LEU A 81 -9.36 -2.65 1.66
N SER A 82 -9.57 -3.62 2.55
CA SER A 82 -8.51 -4.55 3.01
C SER A 82 -7.96 -5.42 1.86
N VAL A 83 -8.82 -5.84 0.92
CA VAL A 83 -8.39 -6.52 -0.31
C VAL A 83 -7.51 -5.59 -1.15
N LYS A 84 -7.86 -4.30 -1.25
CA LYS A 84 -7.05 -3.32 -1.99
C LYS A 84 -5.71 -3.02 -1.31
N VAL A 85 -5.66 -2.91 0.03
CA VAL A 85 -4.39 -2.82 0.77
C VAL A 85 -3.49 -4.00 0.43
N SER A 86 -4.03 -5.22 0.50
CA SER A 86 -3.31 -6.45 0.18
C SER A 86 -2.81 -6.48 -1.27
N TYR A 87 -3.60 -5.95 -2.21
CA TYR A 87 -3.21 -5.81 -3.61
C TYR A 87 -1.96 -4.93 -3.75
N TYR A 88 -1.96 -3.71 -3.19
CA TYR A 88 -0.81 -2.80 -3.30
C TYR A 88 0.45 -3.35 -2.63
N LEU A 89 0.31 -4.02 -1.48
CA LEU A 89 1.45 -4.68 -0.83
C LEU A 89 2.02 -5.82 -1.68
N ARG A 90 1.16 -6.61 -2.32
CA ARG A 90 1.61 -7.66 -3.25
C ARG A 90 2.32 -7.08 -4.46
N GLN A 91 1.79 -6.01 -5.05
CA GLN A 91 2.43 -5.30 -6.14
C GLN A 91 3.80 -4.75 -5.75
N PHE A 92 3.93 -4.22 -4.53
CA PHE A 92 5.21 -3.75 -4.00
C PHE A 92 6.22 -4.89 -3.93
N MET A 93 5.86 -5.99 -3.27
CA MET A 93 6.74 -7.15 -3.11
C MET A 93 7.14 -7.76 -4.47
N GLN A 94 6.20 -7.90 -5.40
CA GLN A 94 6.47 -8.40 -6.75
C GLN A 94 7.48 -7.52 -7.48
N LYS A 95 7.32 -6.20 -7.40
CA LYS A 95 8.24 -5.26 -8.05
C LYS A 95 9.63 -5.32 -7.42
N CYS A 96 9.74 -5.37 -6.08
CA CYS A 96 11.02 -5.55 -5.40
C CYS A 96 11.74 -6.86 -5.77
N SER A 97 10.99 -7.97 -5.90
CA SER A 97 11.57 -9.26 -6.28
C SER A 97 12.06 -9.30 -7.73
N ALA A 98 11.50 -8.49 -8.61
CA ALA A 98 11.85 -8.42 -10.02
C ALA A 98 13.01 -7.46 -10.34
N MET A 99 13.49 -6.70 -9.35
CA MET A 99 14.71 -5.88 -9.46
C MET A 99 15.98 -6.74 -9.41
#